data_AF-A0A1X9YR21-F1
#
_entry.id   AF-A0A1X9YR21-F1
#
_cell.length_a   1.000
_cell.length_b   1.000
_cell.length_c   1.000
_cell.angle_alpha   90.00
_cell.angle_beta   90.00
_cell.angle_gamma   90.00
#
_symmetry.space_group_name_H-M   'P 1'
#
loop_
_entity.id
_entity.type
_entity.pdbx_description
1 polymer ?
#
loop_
_entity_poly.entity_id
_entity_poly.type
_entity_poly.pdbx_seq_one_letter_code
_entity_poly.pdbx_strand_id
1 'polypeptide(L)'
;MNICSIVLILILSLFNGPANYAANGKASFYADRMHGHRTASGERYDKTQLTAAHATLPFHTRVLVTNLKNGKSVVVKINDRMARSRHHVIDLSKAAAQELAMVRDGTVAVRLEEVTEEPAQQDAPAAVSGADANAKL
;
A
#
# COMPACT_ATOMS: atom_id res chain seq x y z
N MET A 1 -47.05 -14.93 -12.24
CA MET A 1 -45.59 -14.78 -12.01
C MET A 1 -44.92 -16.05 -12.50
N ASN A 2 -44.23 -15.99 -13.64
CA ASN A 2 -43.73 -17.18 -14.32
C ASN A 2 -42.41 -17.63 -13.67
N ILE A 3 -42.29 -18.94 -13.44
CA ILE A 3 -41.11 -19.57 -12.82
C ILE A 3 -39.82 -19.18 -13.56
N CYS A 4 -39.88 -19.00 -14.89
CA CYS A 4 -38.77 -18.55 -15.73
C CYS A 4 -38.23 -17.15 -15.36
N SER A 5 -39.11 -16.24 -14.93
CA SER A 5 -38.72 -14.88 -14.51
C SER A 5 -38.03 -14.85 -13.14
N ILE A 6 -38.35 -15.79 -12.24
CA ILE A 6 -37.74 -15.88 -10.91
C ILE A 6 -36.33 -16.48 -11.01
N VAL A 7 -36.15 -17.49 -11.86
CA VAL A 7 -34.84 -18.11 -12.14
C VAL A 7 -33.88 -17.11 -12.81
N LEU A 8 -34.39 -16.26 -13.71
CA LEU A 8 -33.59 -15.22 -14.37
C LEU A 8 -33.08 -14.14 -13.40
N ILE A 9 -33.88 -13.74 -12.40
CA ILE A 9 -33.50 -12.75 -11.38
C ILE A 9 -32.50 -13.35 -10.37
N LEU A 10 -32.66 -14.64 -10.01
CA LEU A 10 -31.73 -15.35 -9.12
C LEU A 10 -30.34 -15.55 -9.74
N ILE A 11 -30.25 -15.79 -11.05
CA ILE A 11 -28.97 -15.94 -11.76
C ILE A 11 -28.25 -14.58 -11.95
N LEU A 12 -29.00 -13.48 -12.13
CA LEU A 12 -28.42 -12.13 -12.26
C LEU A 12 -27.79 -11.60 -10.96
N SER A 13 -28.09 -12.22 -9.82
CA SER A 13 -27.62 -11.80 -8.49
C SER A 13 -26.26 -12.40 -8.11
N LEU A 14 -25.69 -13.30 -8.92
CA LEU A 14 -24.48 -14.08 -8.59
C LEU A 14 -23.15 -13.41 -8.97
N PHE A 15 -23.17 -12.23 -9.60
CA PHE A 15 -21.96 -11.56 -10.12
C PHE A 15 -21.76 -10.11 -9.61
N ASN A 16 -22.29 -9.76 -8.44
CA ASN A 16 -21.98 -8.48 -7.80
C ASN A 16 -20.92 -8.68 -6.71
N GLY A 17 -19.67 -8.93 -7.12
CA GLY A 17 -18.53 -8.83 -6.20
C GLY A 17 -18.25 -7.35 -5.89
N PRO A 18 -17.82 -6.99 -4.66
CA PRO A 18 -17.42 -5.62 -4.37
C PRO A 18 -16.25 -5.22 -5.29
N ALA A 19 -16.37 -4.07 -5.94
CA ALA A 19 -15.26 -3.52 -6.71
C ALA A 19 -14.16 -3.06 -5.74
N ASN A 20 -12.96 -3.62 -5.87
CA ASN A 20 -11.78 -3.18 -5.13
C ASN A 20 -11.48 -1.70 -5.45
N TYR A 21 -11.04 -0.94 -4.45
CA TYR A 21 -10.71 0.48 -4.63
C TYR A 21 -9.57 0.66 -5.64
N ALA A 22 -9.74 1.58 -6.60
CA ALA A 22 -8.69 2.01 -7.51
C ALA A 22 -8.73 3.52 -7.75
N ALA A 23 -7.58 4.17 -7.77
CA ALA A 23 -7.47 5.62 -8.01
C ALA A 23 -6.12 6.02 -8.60
N ASN A 24 -6.08 7.13 -9.33
CA ASN A 24 -4.84 7.78 -9.75
C ASN A 24 -4.71 9.13 -9.05
N GLY A 25 -3.48 9.57 -8.76
CA GLY A 25 -3.24 10.89 -8.20
C GLY A 25 -1.77 11.13 -7.87
N LYS A 26 -1.50 12.07 -6.96
CA LYS A 26 -0.15 12.34 -6.47
C LYS A 26 0.09 11.65 -5.13
N ALA A 27 1.28 11.09 -4.95
CA ALA A 27 1.77 10.62 -3.66
C ALA A 27 2.79 11.59 -3.10
N SER A 28 2.83 11.73 -1.77
CA SER A 28 3.99 12.27 -1.06
C SER A 28 4.46 11.31 0.03
N PHE A 29 5.40 11.73 0.89
CA PHE A 29 5.84 10.91 2.02
C PHE A 29 6.16 11.74 3.26
N TYR A 30 6.09 11.10 4.41
CA TYR A 30 6.35 11.76 5.70
C TYR A 30 7.81 12.19 5.88
N ALA A 31 8.00 13.35 6.53
CA ALA A 31 9.31 13.81 6.98
C ALA A 31 9.85 12.92 8.11
N ASP A 32 11.18 12.78 8.20
CA ASP A 32 11.85 11.93 9.19
C ASP A 32 11.47 12.26 10.64
N ARG A 33 11.17 13.53 10.95
CA ARG A 33 10.74 13.99 12.28
C ARG A 33 9.43 13.37 12.77
N MET A 34 8.61 12.82 11.87
CA MET A 34 7.34 12.20 12.25
C MET A 34 7.54 10.88 12.98
N HIS A 35 8.74 10.27 12.90
CA HIS A 35 9.01 8.97 13.52
C HIS A 35 8.63 8.93 15.00
N GLY A 36 7.87 7.92 15.41
CA GLY A 36 7.39 7.72 16.76
C GLY A 36 6.10 8.47 17.12
N HIS A 37 5.60 9.40 16.28
CA HIS A 37 4.31 10.05 16.50
C HIS A 37 3.15 9.05 16.41
N ARG A 38 2.05 9.30 17.13
CA ARG A 38 0.84 8.47 17.00
C ARG A 38 0.11 8.77 15.69
N THR A 39 -0.25 7.73 14.96
CA THR A 39 -1.12 7.80 13.78
C THR A 39 -2.59 7.77 14.20
N ALA A 40 -3.49 8.02 13.25
CA ALA A 40 -4.93 7.94 13.46
C ALA A 40 -5.46 6.53 13.76
N SER A 41 -4.72 5.46 13.40
CA SER A 41 -5.07 4.10 13.85
C SER A 41 -4.69 3.83 15.32
N GLY A 42 -3.92 4.72 15.94
CA GLY A 42 -3.36 4.56 17.28
C GLY A 42 -1.99 3.89 17.32
N GLU A 43 -1.50 3.34 16.20
CA GLU A 43 -0.13 2.85 16.05
C GLU A 43 0.87 4.02 16.15
N ARG A 44 2.13 3.74 16.50
CA ARG A 44 3.20 4.73 16.32
C ARG A 44 3.72 4.64 14.88
N TYR A 45 3.89 5.78 14.24
CA TYR A 45 4.49 5.86 12.92
C TYR A 45 5.95 5.39 12.98
N ASP A 46 6.25 4.35 12.22
CA ASP A 46 7.59 3.87 11.99
C ASP A 46 7.96 4.13 10.53
N LYS A 47 9.06 4.85 10.31
CA LYS A 47 9.50 5.25 8.98
C LYS A 47 10.05 4.07 8.17
N THR A 48 10.42 2.99 8.85
CA THR A 48 10.97 1.76 8.26
C THR A 48 9.88 0.79 7.78
N GLN A 49 8.64 0.98 8.22
CA GLN A 49 7.51 0.12 7.87
C GLN A 49 6.85 0.57 6.56
N LEU A 50 6.23 -0.36 5.83
CA LEU A 50 5.47 -0.07 4.61
C LEU A 50 4.04 0.34 4.93
N THR A 51 3.87 1.58 5.39
CA THR A 51 2.57 2.13 5.77
C THR A 51 2.25 3.43 5.04
N ALA A 52 0.99 3.85 5.09
CA ALA A 52 0.54 5.09 4.48
C ALA A 52 -0.67 5.71 5.20
N ALA A 53 -0.83 7.01 4.99
CA ALA A 53 -2.04 7.76 5.30
C ALA A 53 -2.92 7.86 4.06
N HIS A 54 -4.23 7.64 4.24
CA HIS A 54 -5.23 7.82 3.20
C HIS A 54 -6.48 8.48 3.79
N ALA A 55 -7.23 9.21 2.95
CA ALA A 55 -8.34 10.02 3.42
C ALA A 55 -9.56 9.22 3.90
N THR A 56 -9.86 8.08 3.25
CA THR A 56 -11.13 7.36 3.44
C THR A 56 -11.01 5.86 3.65
N LEU A 57 -10.08 5.19 2.94
CA LEU A 57 -9.84 3.75 3.07
C LEU A 57 -9.77 3.28 4.54
N PRO A 58 -10.43 2.15 4.87
CA PRO A 58 -10.34 1.56 6.20
C PRO A 58 -8.89 1.38 6.67
N PHE A 59 -8.68 1.40 7.99
CA PHE A 59 -7.38 1.02 8.52
C PHE A 59 -7.12 -0.46 8.23
N HIS A 60 -5.84 -0.81 8.06
CA HIS A 60 -5.35 -2.13 7.69
C HIS A 60 -5.68 -2.56 6.25
N THR A 61 -6.41 -1.76 5.46
CA THR A 61 -6.48 -1.95 4.01
C THR A 61 -5.07 -1.96 3.43
N ARG A 62 -4.81 -2.90 2.52
CA ARG A 62 -3.57 -2.98 1.77
C ARG A 62 -3.77 -2.39 0.38
N VAL A 63 -2.81 -1.58 -0.05
CA VAL A 63 -2.87 -0.88 -1.34
C VAL A 63 -1.57 -1.09 -2.07
N LEU A 64 -1.64 -1.63 -3.28
CA LEU A 64 -0.56 -1.56 -4.25
C LEU A 64 -0.46 -0.13 -4.78
N VAL A 65 0.70 0.47 -4.57
CA VAL A 65 1.02 1.82 -5.05
C VAL A 65 2.02 1.66 -6.18
N THR A 66 1.71 2.17 -7.35
CA THR A 66 2.59 2.15 -8.52
C THR A 66 3.01 3.55 -8.90
N ASN A 67 4.30 3.84 -8.92
CA ASN A 67 4.85 5.09 -9.41
C ASN A 67 4.82 5.12 -10.95
N LEU A 68 3.99 5.99 -11.50
CA LEU A 68 3.73 6.06 -12.95
C LEU A 68 4.92 6.59 -13.75
N LYS A 69 5.91 7.23 -13.11
CA LYS A 69 7.11 7.74 -13.77
C LYS A 69 8.12 6.63 -14.09
N ASN A 70 8.22 5.61 -13.23
CA ASN A 70 9.27 4.58 -13.32
C ASN A 70 8.76 3.14 -13.28
N GLY A 71 7.45 2.94 -13.10
CA GLY A 71 6.81 1.62 -13.07
C GLY A 71 7.05 0.81 -11.80
N LYS A 72 7.80 1.33 -10.82
CA LYS A 72 8.01 0.62 -9.54
C LYS A 72 6.74 0.61 -8.72
N SER A 73 6.55 -0.47 -7.96
CA SER A 73 5.38 -0.63 -7.11
C SER A 73 5.73 -1.17 -5.72
N VAL A 74 4.89 -0.87 -4.75
CA VAL A 74 5.02 -1.35 -3.36
C VAL A 74 3.63 -1.50 -2.75
N VAL A 75 3.42 -2.55 -1.95
CA VAL A 75 2.19 -2.71 -1.17
C VAL A 75 2.38 -2.05 0.19
N VAL A 76 1.44 -1.17 0.57
CA VAL A 76 1.44 -0.48 1.87
C VAL A 76 0.18 -0.79 2.66
N LYS A 77 0.29 -0.75 3.98
CA LYS A 77 -0.84 -0.84 4.92
C LYS A 77 -1.34 0.56 5.29
N ILE A 78 -2.64 0.81 5.16
CA ILE A 78 -3.24 2.07 5.63
C ILE A 78 -3.30 2.04 7.16
N ASN A 79 -2.59 2.95 7.83
CA ASN A 79 -2.63 3.06 9.30
C ASN A 79 -2.78 4.51 9.79
N ASP A 80 -3.02 5.44 8.87
CA ASP A 80 -3.15 6.85 9.23
C ASP A 80 -4.18 7.58 8.36
N ARG A 81 -4.48 8.82 8.73
CA ARG A 81 -5.45 9.69 8.05
C ARG A 81 -4.80 10.98 7.60
N MET A 82 -5.20 11.40 6.41
CA MET A 82 -4.88 12.71 5.86
C MET A 82 -6.16 13.49 5.53
N ALA A 83 -6.07 14.81 5.51
CA ALA A 83 -7.21 15.66 5.18
C ALA A 83 -7.68 15.44 3.73
N ARG A 84 -8.99 15.35 3.51
CA ARG A 84 -9.60 15.16 2.18
C ARG A 84 -9.31 16.30 1.19
N SER A 85 -8.99 17.49 1.69
CA SER A 85 -8.69 18.67 0.88
C SER A 85 -7.28 18.69 0.30
N ARG A 86 -6.44 17.69 0.59
CA ARG A 86 -5.07 17.65 0.08
C ARG A 86 -5.03 17.30 -1.40
N HIS A 87 -3.99 17.80 -2.07
CA HIS A 87 -3.72 17.51 -3.48
C HIS A 87 -3.14 16.11 -3.72
N HIS A 88 -2.80 15.37 -2.67
CA HIS A 88 -2.27 14.02 -2.74
C HIS A 88 -3.36 13.00 -2.41
N VAL A 89 -3.36 11.88 -3.12
CA VAL A 89 -4.26 10.75 -2.84
C VAL A 89 -3.71 9.86 -1.73
N ILE A 90 -2.41 9.88 -1.49
CA ILE A 90 -1.75 9.06 -0.46
C ILE A 90 -0.48 9.75 0.06
N ASP A 91 -0.23 9.65 1.37
CA ASP A 91 1.05 10.05 1.99
C ASP A 91 1.74 8.80 2.55
N LEU A 92 2.92 8.48 2.01
CA LEU A 92 3.64 7.23 2.24
C LEU A 92 4.62 7.34 3.41
N SER A 93 5.02 6.18 3.96
CA SER A 93 6.19 6.10 4.82
C SER A 93 7.49 6.37 4.05
N LYS A 94 8.59 6.61 4.78
CA LYS A 94 9.91 6.83 4.18
C LYS A 94 10.39 5.58 3.45
N ALA A 95 10.22 4.40 4.03
CA ALA A 95 10.56 3.13 3.40
C ALA A 95 9.79 2.91 2.10
N ALA A 96 8.46 3.10 2.09
CA ALA A 96 7.67 2.97 0.86
C ALA A 96 8.10 3.96 -0.23
N ALA A 97 8.46 5.19 0.14
CA ALA A 97 8.99 6.17 -0.80
C ALA A 97 10.37 5.79 -1.38
N GLN A 98 11.19 5.07 -0.62
CA GLN A 98 12.47 4.53 -1.08
C GLN A 98 12.25 3.41 -2.11
N GLU A 99 11.34 2.47 -1.82
CA GLU A 99 10.98 1.38 -2.76
C GLU A 99 10.46 1.92 -4.09
N LEU A 100 9.61 2.96 -4.05
CA LEU A 100 9.10 3.65 -5.25
C LEU A 100 10.13 4.55 -5.94
N ALA A 101 11.34 4.67 -5.38
CA ALA A 101 12.39 5.57 -5.84
C ALA A 101 11.93 7.04 -6.02
N MET A 102 11.09 7.53 -5.11
CA MET A 102 10.49 8.87 -5.19
C MET A 102 11.07 9.88 -4.18
N VAL A 103 11.99 9.46 -3.31
CA VAL A 103 12.55 10.33 -2.24
C VAL A 103 13.14 11.63 -2.79
N ARG A 104 13.84 11.56 -3.93
CA ARG A 104 14.45 12.73 -4.57
C ARG A 104 13.41 13.66 -5.23
N ASP A 105 12.35 13.08 -5.77
CA ASP A 105 11.28 13.82 -6.44
C ASP A 105 10.34 14.51 -5.42
N GLY A 106 10.25 13.99 -4.20
CA GLY A 106 9.34 14.50 -3.15
C GLY A 106 7.90 14.03 -3.36
N THR A 107 7.36 14.32 -4.54
CA THR A 107 6.00 13.99 -4.97
C THR A 107 6.02 13.37 -6.36
N VAL A 108 5.25 12.29 -6.57
CA VAL A 108 5.14 11.62 -7.89
C VAL A 108 3.69 11.27 -8.22
N ALA A 109 3.39 11.08 -9.50
CA ALA A 109 2.11 10.54 -9.93
C ALA A 109 2.07 9.03 -9.67
N VAL A 110 0.98 8.56 -9.06
CA VAL A 110 0.79 7.16 -8.68
C VAL A 110 -0.58 6.62 -9.11
N ARG A 111 -0.63 5.30 -9.28
CA ARG A 111 -1.85 4.50 -9.29
C ARG A 111 -1.96 3.73 -7.97
N LEU A 112 -3.15 3.69 -7.41
CA LEU A 112 -3.52 2.95 -6.20
C LEU A 112 -4.50 1.84 -6.58
N GLU A 113 -4.24 0.63 -6.09
CA GLU A 113 -5.11 -0.53 -6.27
C GLU A 113 -5.20 -1.27 -4.92
N GLU A 114 -6.41 -1.43 -4.38
CA GLU A 114 -6.63 -2.24 -3.18
C GLU A 114 -6.37 -3.71 -3.49
N VAL A 115 -5.59 -4.36 -2.62
CA VAL A 115 -5.23 -5.77 -2.75
C VAL A 115 -5.87 -6.58 -1.62
N THR A 116 -6.66 -7.57 -2.01
CA THR A 116 -7.34 -8.49 -1.09
C THR A 116 -6.44 -9.67 -0.69
N GLU A 117 -5.51 -10.03 -1.57
CA GLU A 117 -4.57 -11.14 -1.35
C GLU A 117 -3.34 -10.64 -0.58
N GLU A 118 -2.91 -11.42 0.41
CA GLU A 118 -1.59 -11.24 1.00
C GLU A 118 -0.57 -11.46 -0.13
N PRO A 119 0.31 -10.47 -0.44
CA PRO A 119 1.33 -10.70 -1.45
C PRO A 119 2.13 -11.90 -0.97
N ALA A 120 2.12 -12.97 -1.77
CA ALA A 120 2.98 -14.12 -1.57
C ALA A 120 4.36 -13.59 -1.22
N GLN A 121 4.83 -13.93 -0.03
CA GLN A 121 6.11 -13.53 0.50
C GLN A 121 7.18 -13.98 -0.50
N GLN A 122 7.57 -13.10 -1.42
CA GLN A 122 8.60 -13.39 -2.41
C GLN A 122 9.87 -13.61 -1.62
N ASP A 123 10.43 -14.81 -1.75
CA ASP A 123 11.65 -15.28 -1.12
C ASP A 123 12.73 -14.20 -1.11
N ALA A 124 12.87 -13.51 0.03
CA ALA A 124 14.10 -12.81 0.32
C ALA A 124 15.19 -13.89 0.37
N PRO A 125 16.25 -13.81 -0.45
CA PRO A 125 17.35 -14.74 -0.32
C PRO A 125 17.87 -14.65 1.11
N ALA A 126 17.86 -15.78 1.80
CA ALA A 126 18.48 -15.95 3.10
C ALA A 126 19.84 -15.25 3.06
N ALA A 127 20.07 -14.33 4.00
CA ALA A 127 21.39 -13.80 4.25
C ALA A 127 22.31 -15.00 4.54
N VAL A 128 23.09 -15.39 3.54
CA VAL A 128 24.22 -16.29 3.71
C VAL A 128 25.21 -15.58 4.63
N SER A 129 25.21 -16.02 5.88
CA SER A 129 26.23 -15.73 6.88
C SER A 129 27.58 -16.24 6.36
N GLY A 130 28.31 -15.38 5.66
CA GLY A 130 29.73 -15.55 5.37
C GLY A 130 30.55 -15.27 6.63
N ALA A 131 30.61 -16.25 7.53
CA ALA A 131 31.50 -16.27 8.67
C ALA A 131 32.18 -17.65 8.73
N ASP A 132 33.27 -17.81 8.01
CA ASP A 132 34.38 -18.60 8.53
C ASP A 132 35.71 -18.10 7.92
N ALA A 133 36.27 -17.09 8.57
CA ALA A 133 37.68 -16.79 8.48
C ALA A 133 38.34 -17.48 9.69
N ASN A 134 38.98 -18.62 9.46
CA ASN A 134 40.01 -19.09 10.37
C ASN A 134 41.16 -19.73 9.60
N ALA A 135 42.13 -18.87 9.29
CA ALA A 135 43.47 -19.25 8.91
C ALA A 135 44.15 -19.93 10.11
N LYS A 136 44.65 -21.15 9.91
CA LYS A 136 45.55 -21.83 10.83
C LYS A 136 46.77 -22.30 10.05
N LEU A 137 47.90 -21.65 10.31
CA LEU A 137 49.25 -22.21 10.16
C LEU A 137 49.54 -23.08 11.38
#